data_AF-A0A1S2IM84-F1
#
_entry.id   AF-A0A1S2IM84-F1
#
_cell.length_a   1.000
_cell.length_b   1.000
_cell.length_c   1.000
_cell.angle_alpha   90.00
_cell.angle_beta   90.00
_cell.angle_gamma   90.00
#
_symmetry.space_group_name_H-M   'P 1'
#
loop_
_entity.id
_entity.type
_entity.pdbx_description
1 polymer ?
#
loop_
_entity_poly.entity_id
_entity_poly.type
_entity_poly.pdbx_seq_one_letter_code
_entity_poly.pdbx_strand_id
1 'polypeptide(L)'
;MTGRPTRGEVGRSLARQLPLLVGLVVLWMALWNQFTVLAFVTGVAVALLVTRVFFLPPVELSGRFNLWYAVVFLAHFVVDLVRASVIVAWQAVRPRGVTSNAIVAVQLHTRSDFIMTLVAEAISLVPGSLVVEADRERSILYLHALAVEDLAGVEGVRDGVLVVEARLVRVLGSDDDRRRIADGTPAAAEVHEPVSPSSSHEGGPS
;
A
#
# COMPACT_ATOMS: atom_id res chain seq x y z
N MET A 1 -33.13 4.56 -19.25
CA MET A 1 -33.83 5.20 -18.11
C MET A 1 -32.80 5.50 -17.03
N THR A 2 -32.21 6.68 -17.07
CA THR A 2 -31.16 7.14 -16.14
C THR A 2 -31.81 7.68 -14.87
N GLY A 3 -31.68 6.94 -13.77
CA GLY A 3 -32.14 7.39 -12.45
C GLY A 3 -31.39 8.66 -12.05
N ARG A 4 -32.13 9.72 -11.71
CA ARG A 4 -31.54 10.92 -11.12
C ARG A 4 -30.87 10.53 -9.79
N PRO A 5 -29.61 10.89 -9.56
CA PRO A 5 -28.95 10.58 -8.30
C PRO A 5 -29.74 11.22 -7.16
N THR A 6 -30.06 10.43 -6.14
CA THR A 6 -30.83 10.92 -4.99
C THR A 6 -29.96 11.90 -4.21
N ARG A 7 -30.54 12.99 -3.66
CA ARG A 7 -29.79 14.05 -2.93
C ARG A 7 -28.87 13.50 -1.82
N GLY A 8 -29.19 12.33 -1.26
CA GLY A 8 -28.40 11.66 -0.23
C GLY A 8 -27.13 10.96 -0.73
N GLU A 9 -27.07 10.52 -1.99
CA GLU A 9 -25.89 9.86 -2.58
C GLU A 9 -24.83 10.88 -3.01
N VAL A 10 -25.28 12.00 -3.59
CA VAL A 10 -24.42 13.14 -3.93
C VAL A 10 -23.80 13.76 -2.66
N GLY A 11 -24.58 13.88 -1.58
CA GLY A 11 -24.08 14.38 -0.30
C GLY A 11 -23.01 13.51 0.34
N ARG A 12 -23.14 12.17 0.24
CA ARG A 12 -22.12 11.22 0.74
C ARG A 12 -20.85 11.21 -0.12
N SER A 13 -20.96 11.39 -1.43
CA SER A 13 -19.78 11.51 -2.31
C SER A 13 -19.02 12.81 -2.04
N LEU A 14 -19.74 13.92 -1.88
CA LEU A 14 -19.15 15.21 -1.51
C LEU A 14 -18.48 15.16 -0.14
N ALA A 15 -19.11 14.55 0.85
CA ALA A 15 -18.53 14.41 2.20
C ALA A 15 -17.22 13.61 2.20
N ARG A 16 -17.10 12.57 1.37
CA ARG A 16 -15.83 11.84 1.18
C ARG A 16 -14.76 12.66 0.44
N GLN A 17 -15.16 13.60 -0.41
CA GLN A 17 -14.25 14.47 -1.16
C GLN A 17 -13.84 15.72 -0.37
N LEU A 18 -14.58 16.10 0.66
CA LEU A 18 -14.28 17.29 1.49
C LEU A 18 -12.85 17.30 2.04
N PRO A 19 -12.31 16.22 2.63
CA PRO A 19 -10.93 16.21 3.11
C PRO A 19 -9.91 16.47 2.00
N LEU A 20 -10.14 15.90 0.82
CA LEU A 20 -9.27 16.09 -0.35
C LEU A 20 -9.36 17.52 -0.88
N LEU A 21 -10.57 18.08 -1.00
CA LEU A 21 -10.78 19.47 -1.42
C LEU A 21 -10.14 20.45 -0.43
N VAL A 22 -10.38 20.28 0.87
CA VAL A 22 -9.77 21.10 1.91
C VAL A 22 -8.24 20.98 1.86
N GLY A 23 -7.71 19.76 1.73
CA GLY A 23 -6.27 19.53 1.59
C GLY A 23 -5.68 20.25 0.37
N LEU A 24 -6.37 20.22 -0.77
CA LEU A 24 -5.93 20.87 -2.00
C LEU A 24 -5.97 22.40 -1.91
N VAL A 25 -6.98 22.97 -1.25
CA VAL A 25 -7.04 24.41 -0.96
C VAL A 25 -5.91 24.82 -0.02
N VAL A 26 -5.67 24.06 1.04
CA VAL A 26 -4.56 24.32 1.98
C VAL A 26 -3.22 24.22 1.26
N LEU A 27 -3.03 23.20 0.42
CA LEU A 27 -1.83 23.04 -0.40
C LEU A 27 -1.64 24.22 -1.35
N TRP A 28 -2.70 24.68 -2.00
CA TRP A 28 -2.67 25.86 -2.86
C TRP A 28 -2.23 27.12 -2.11
N MET A 29 -2.80 27.37 -0.93
CA MET A 29 -2.46 28.54 -0.11
C MET A 29 -1.02 28.45 0.42
N ALA A 30 -0.58 27.26 0.81
CA ALA A 30 0.80 27.00 1.24
C ALA A 30 1.81 27.18 0.10
N LEU A 31 1.46 26.80 -1.13
CA LEU A 31 2.33 26.95 -2.31
C LEU A 31 2.73 28.42 -2.55
N TRP A 32 1.79 29.33 -2.35
CA TRP A 32 2.03 30.77 -2.50
C TRP A 32 2.45 31.44 -1.19
N ASN A 33 2.40 30.72 -0.07
CA ASN A 33 2.52 31.25 1.29
C ASN A 33 1.59 32.48 1.53
N GLN A 34 0.37 32.43 0.97
CA GLN A 34 -0.61 33.52 1.04
C GLN A 34 -1.89 33.00 1.70
N PHE A 35 -2.16 33.47 2.92
CA PHE A 35 -3.39 33.16 3.66
C PHE A 35 -4.42 34.27 3.52
N THR A 36 -4.75 34.65 2.28
CA THR A 36 -5.73 35.71 1.96
C THR A 36 -7.04 35.12 1.45
N VAL A 37 -8.13 35.89 1.52
CA VAL A 37 -9.45 35.49 0.98
C VAL A 37 -9.36 35.20 -0.53
N LEU A 38 -8.57 35.98 -1.27
CA LEU A 38 -8.34 35.76 -2.70
C LEU A 38 -7.64 34.42 -2.98
N ALA A 39 -6.62 34.08 -2.18
CA ALA A 39 -5.93 32.80 -2.29
C ALA A 39 -6.86 31.62 -1.96
N PHE A 40 -7.78 31.80 -1.00
CA PHE A 40 -8.78 30.79 -0.66
C PHE A 40 -9.76 30.56 -1.82
N VAL A 41 -10.33 31.63 -2.38
CA VAL A 41 -11.30 31.53 -3.49
C VAL A 41 -10.66 30.92 -4.73
N THR A 42 -9.45 31.36 -5.08
CA THR A 42 -8.71 30.78 -6.21
C THR A 42 -8.33 29.33 -5.94
N GLY A 43 -7.93 28.99 -4.71
CA GLY A 43 -7.67 27.62 -4.29
C GLY A 43 -8.90 26.71 -4.41
N VAL A 44 -10.08 27.18 -3.99
CA VAL A 44 -11.34 26.42 -4.14
C VAL A 44 -11.66 26.20 -5.62
N ALA A 45 -11.51 27.23 -6.46
CA ALA A 45 -11.75 27.11 -7.89
C ALA A 45 -10.80 26.09 -8.55
N VAL A 46 -9.51 26.15 -8.21
CA VAL A 46 -8.49 25.19 -8.67
C VAL A 46 -8.80 23.79 -8.14
N ALA A 47 -9.19 23.65 -6.86
CA ALA A 47 -9.48 22.35 -6.29
C ALA A 47 -10.66 21.66 -6.99
N LEU A 48 -11.74 22.40 -7.25
CA LEU A 48 -12.88 21.89 -8.01
C LEU A 48 -12.49 21.55 -9.46
N LEU A 49 -11.67 22.38 -10.11
CA LEU A 49 -11.19 22.12 -11.47
C LEU A 49 -10.37 20.83 -11.52
N VAL A 50 -9.41 20.66 -10.61
CA VAL A 50 -8.56 19.48 -10.53
C VAL A 50 -9.39 18.23 -10.26
N THR A 51 -10.29 18.24 -9.25
CA THR A 51 -11.15 17.08 -8.96
C THR A 51 -12.11 16.76 -10.11
N ARG A 52 -12.48 17.75 -10.93
CA ARG A 52 -13.39 17.55 -12.06
C ARG A 52 -12.69 17.02 -13.32
N VAL A 53 -11.44 17.45 -13.54
CA VAL A 53 -10.61 17.05 -14.68
C VAL A 53 -9.93 15.71 -14.40
N PHE A 54 -9.31 15.59 -13.23
CA PHE A 54 -8.73 14.35 -12.74
C PHE A 54 -9.79 13.64 -11.91
N PHE A 55 -10.54 12.74 -12.55
CA PHE A 55 -11.44 11.83 -11.85
C PHE A 55 -10.58 10.91 -10.96
N LEU A 56 -10.37 11.28 -9.70
CA LEU A 56 -9.82 10.37 -8.71
C LEU A 56 -10.96 9.43 -8.26
N PRO A 57 -10.86 8.12 -8.53
CA PRO A 57 -11.73 7.15 -7.86
C PRO A 57 -11.59 7.37 -6.35
N PRO A 58 -12.68 7.33 -5.59
CA PRO A 58 -12.61 7.50 -4.15
C PRO A 58 -11.68 6.43 -3.57
N VAL A 59 -10.58 6.85 -2.96
CA VAL A 59 -9.71 5.93 -2.21
C VAL A 59 -10.55 5.33 -1.10
N GLU A 60 -10.69 4.01 -1.11
CA GLU A 60 -11.35 3.26 -0.05
C GLU A 60 -10.45 3.26 1.19
N LEU A 61 -10.33 4.43 1.83
CA LEU A 61 -9.90 4.50 3.20
C LEU A 61 -10.96 3.75 4.01
N SER A 62 -10.53 2.76 4.80
CA SER A 62 -11.37 1.96 5.71
C SER A 62 -12.17 2.79 6.74
N GLY A 63 -12.08 4.13 6.69
CA GLY A 63 -12.69 5.08 7.61
C GLY A 63 -11.87 5.28 8.88
N ARG A 64 -10.72 4.61 9.03
CA ARG A 64 -9.92 4.61 10.26
C ARG A 64 -8.51 5.07 9.96
N PHE A 65 -8.20 6.33 10.26
CA PHE A 65 -6.85 6.86 10.25
C PHE A 65 -6.40 7.09 11.69
N ASN A 66 -5.38 6.36 12.14
CA ASN A 66 -4.81 6.54 13.47
C ASN A 66 -3.49 7.33 13.39
N LEU A 67 -3.56 8.62 13.68
CA LEU A 67 -2.41 9.53 13.63
C LEU A 67 -1.27 9.10 14.58
N TRP A 68 -1.59 8.52 15.74
CA TRP A 68 -0.57 8.04 16.68
C TRP A 68 0.25 6.90 16.06
N TYR A 69 -0.42 5.88 15.51
CA TYR A 69 0.29 4.80 14.83
C TYR A 69 1.00 5.27 13.55
N ALA A 70 0.50 6.30 12.87
CA ALA A 70 1.19 6.92 11.74
C ALA A 70 2.55 7.51 12.16
N VAL A 71 2.58 8.24 13.27
CA VAL A 71 3.82 8.82 13.82
C VAL A 71 4.78 7.72 14.28
N VAL A 72 4.28 6.68 14.96
CA VAL A 72 5.10 5.54 15.39
C VAL A 72 5.69 4.79 14.18
N PHE A 73 4.88 4.55 13.16
CA PHE A 73 5.34 3.96 11.91
C PHE A 73 6.43 4.81 11.26
N LEU A 74 6.20 6.13 11.13
CA LEU A 74 7.16 7.04 10.53
C LEU A 74 8.50 7.06 11.28
N ALA A 75 8.47 7.09 12.61
CA ALA A 75 9.67 7.06 13.43
C ALA A 75 10.48 5.77 13.20
N HIS A 76 9.81 4.61 13.21
CA HIS A 76 10.48 3.33 12.93
C HIS A 76 11.00 3.27 11.49
N PHE A 77 10.21 3.72 10.52
CA PHE A 77 10.57 3.75 9.12
C PHE A 77 11.83 4.59 8.87
N VAL A 78 11.94 5.78 9.50
CA VAL A 78 13.14 6.61 9.40
C VAL A 78 14.37 5.90 9.99
N VAL A 79 14.22 5.19 11.11
CA VAL A 79 15.31 4.41 11.69
C VAL A 79 15.74 3.28 10.76
N ASP A 80 14.78 2.53 10.21
CA ASP A 80 15.02 1.43 9.28
C ASP A 80 15.71 1.96 8.00
N LEU A 81 15.25 3.09 7.46
CA LEU A 81 15.81 3.79 6.31
C LEU A 81 17.26 4.22 6.54
N VAL A 82 17.55 4.88 7.65
CA VAL A 82 18.91 5.34 7.99
C VAL A 82 19.84 4.14 8.16
N ARG A 83 19.40 3.10 8.90
CA ARG A 83 20.19 1.89 9.13
C ARG A 83 20.53 1.19 7.81
N ALA A 84 19.53 0.97 6.97
CA ALA A 84 19.69 0.35 5.66
C ALA A 84 20.63 1.18 4.76
N SER A 85 20.47 2.50 4.74
CA SER A 85 21.35 3.40 3.99
C SER A 85 22.81 3.31 4.42
N VAL A 86 23.07 3.22 5.73
CA VAL A 86 24.43 3.03 6.26
C VAL A 86 25.02 1.67 5.85
N ILE A 87 24.23 0.60 5.90
CA ILE A 87 24.65 -0.74 5.48
C ILE A 87 25.03 -0.74 4.00
N VAL A 88 24.17 -0.18 3.14
CA VAL A 88 24.43 -0.11 1.70
C VAL A 88 25.63 0.79 1.39
N ALA A 89 25.77 1.93 2.07
CA ALA A 89 26.95 2.79 1.94
C ALA A 89 28.24 2.05 2.33
N TRP A 90 28.20 1.26 3.40
CA TRP A 90 29.33 0.42 3.81
C TRP A 90 29.66 -0.65 2.77
N GLN A 91 28.65 -1.32 2.22
CA GLN A 91 28.82 -2.31 1.15
C GLN A 91 29.43 -1.70 -0.11
N ALA A 92 29.05 -0.47 -0.48
CA ALA A 92 29.59 0.23 -1.64
C ALA A 92 31.09 0.56 -1.52
N VAL A 93 31.59 0.81 -0.30
CA VAL A 93 33.01 1.09 -0.04
C VAL A 93 33.81 -0.20 0.17
N ARG A 94 33.15 -1.32 0.49
CA ARG A 94 33.82 -2.59 0.76
C ARG A 94 34.37 -3.19 -0.55
N PRO A 95 35.66 -3.58 -0.61
CA PRO A 95 36.27 -4.16 -1.81
C PRO A 95 35.79 -5.59 -2.14
N ARG A 96 35.02 -6.22 -1.25
CA ARG A 96 34.32 -7.48 -1.54
C ARG A 96 33.02 -7.12 -2.25
N GLY A 97 32.91 -7.44 -3.54
CA GLY A 97 31.72 -7.20 -4.35
C GLY A 97 30.46 -7.84 -3.77
N VAL A 98 29.29 -7.36 -4.22
CA VAL A 98 27.98 -7.82 -3.75
C VAL A 98 27.70 -9.22 -4.31
N THR A 99 27.56 -10.22 -3.44
CA THR A 99 27.27 -11.60 -3.83
C THR A 99 25.76 -11.80 -3.94
N SER A 100 25.30 -12.08 -5.15
CA SER A 100 23.97 -12.62 -5.49
C SER A 100 22.74 -11.74 -5.16
N ASN A 101 21.84 -11.65 -6.14
CA ASN A 101 20.51 -11.05 -5.98
C ASN A 101 19.45 -12.14 -6.14
N ALA A 102 18.31 -11.97 -5.47
CA ALA A 102 17.20 -12.91 -5.55
C ALA A 102 15.88 -12.17 -5.83
N ILE A 103 14.96 -12.85 -6.52
CA ILE A 103 13.57 -12.41 -6.62
C ILE A 103 12.78 -13.15 -5.54
N VAL A 104 12.18 -12.39 -4.63
CA VAL A 104 11.40 -12.91 -3.51
C VAL A 104 9.93 -12.53 -3.73
N ALA A 105 9.05 -13.53 -3.73
CA ALA A 105 7.62 -13.30 -3.77
C ALA A 105 7.07 -13.25 -2.33
N VAL A 106 6.45 -12.14 -1.96
CA VAL A 106 5.86 -11.96 -0.63
C VAL A 106 4.36 -11.80 -0.77
N GLN A 107 3.64 -12.80 -0.25
CA GLN A 107 2.20 -12.78 -0.12
C GLN A 107 1.78 -11.92 1.08
N LEU A 108 1.01 -10.87 0.81
CA LEU A 108 0.43 -10.01 1.84
C LEU A 108 -0.86 -10.62 2.43
N HIS A 109 -1.22 -10.17 3.63
CA HIS A 109 -2.44 -10.50 4.35
C HIS A 109 -3.57 -9.50 4.05
N THR A 110 -3.23 -8.23 3.79
CA THR A 110 -4.20 -7.20 3.43
C THR A 110 -4.68 -7.35 1.99
N ARG A 111 -5.96 -7.04 1.78
CA ARG A 111 -6.58 -6.95 0.45
C ARG A 111 -6.72 -5.51 -0.04
N SER A 112 -6.24 -4.54 0.75
CA SER A 112 -6.35 -3.13 0.41
C SER A 112 -5.24 -2.73 -0.56
N ASP A 113 -5.63 -2.38 -1.79
CA ASP A 113 -4.71 -1.84 -2.81
C ASP A 113 -3.91 -0.64 -2.28
N PHE A 114 -4.53 0.20 -1.45
CA PHE A 114 -3.88 1.35 -0.86
C PHE A 114 -2.79 0.95 0.14
N ILE A 115 -3.06 -0.03 1.01
CA ILE A 115 -2.07 -0.53 1.96
C ILE A 115 -0.95 -1.26 1.21
N MET A 116 -1.28 -2.08 0.21
CA MET A 116 -0.29 -2.73 -0.66
C MET A 116 0.63 -1.72 -1.33
N THR A 117 0.06 -0.61 -1.84
CA THR A 117 0.85 0.49 -2.43
C THR A 117 1.77 1.12 -1.40
N LEU A 118 1.29 1.43 -0.20
CA LEU A 118 2.11 2.02 0.86
C LEU A 118 3.22 1.07 1.33
N VAL A 119 2.95 -0.24 1.39
CA VAL A 119 3.98 -1.25 1.68
C VAL A 119 5.03 -1.23 0.57
N ALA A 120 4.62 -1.23 -0.70
CA ALA A 120 5.55 -1.22 -1.82
C ALA A 120 6.44 0.05 -1.84
N GLU A 121 5.86 1.23 -1.59
CA GLU A 121 6.59 2.49 -1.47
C GLU A 121 7.57 2.47 -0.28
N ALA A 122 7.11 2.03 0.89
CA ALA A 122 7.97 1.95 2.07
C ALA A 122 9.17 1.01 1.84
N ILE A 123 8.94 -0.16 1.23
CA ILE A 123 10.02 -1.10 0.97
C ILE A 123 10.97 -0.58 -0.12
N SER A 124 10.45 0.09 -1.14
CA SER A 124 11.28 0.67 -2.21
C SER A 124 12.15 1.83 -1.72
N LEU A 125 11.71 2.55 -0.68
CA LEU A 125 12.48 3.62 -0.06
C LEU A 125 13.61 3.09 0.84
N VAL A 126 13.47 1.91 1.44
CA VAL A 126 14.49 1.31 2.32
C VAL A 126 15.51 0.53 1.47
N PRO A 127 16.78 0.97 1.42
CA PRO A 127 17.79 0.32 0.60
C PRO A 127 18.01 -1.16 0.97
N GLY A 128 18.13 -2.03 -0.03
CA GLY A 128 18.35 -3.47 0.17
C GLY A 128 17.32 -4.36 -0.55
N SER A 129 16.17 -3.80 -0.92
CA SER A 129 15.21 -4.46 -1.79
C SER A 129 14.41 -3.44 -2.60
N LEU A 130 13.94 -3.83 -3.79
CA LEU A 130 13.10 -2.99 -4.65
C LEU A 130 11.91 -3.80 -5.15
N VAL A 131 10.71 -3.21 -5.12
CA VAL A 131 9.52 -3.86 -5.69
C VAL A 131 9.60 -3.81 -7.22
N VAL A 132 9.57 -4.97 -7.85
CA VAL A 132 9.61 -5.12 -9.32
C VAL A 132 8.20 -5.20 -9.88
N GLU A 133 7.32 -5.96 -9.23
CA GLU A 133 5.96 -6.20 -9.68
C GLU A 133 5.00 -6.31 -8.50
N ALA A 134 3.78 -5.84 -8.68
CA ALA A 134 2.73 -5.81 -7.67
C ALA A 134 1.46 -6.45 -8.22
N ASP A 135 1.22 -7.70 -7.84
CA ASP A 135 0.00 -8.41 -8.20
C ASP A 135 -1.11 -8.11 -7.19
N ARG A 136 -1.97 -7.15 -7.53
CA ARG A 136 -3.07 -6.69 -6.68
C ARG A 136 -4.15 -7.75 -6.48
N GLU A 137 -4.45 -8.54 -7.51
CA GLU A 137 -5.51 -9.56 -7.47
C GLU A 137 -5.16 -10.68 -6.48
N ARG A 138 -3.89 -11.09 -6.46
CA ARG A 138 -3.39 -12.10 -5.53
C ARG A 138 -2.79 -11.50 -4.25
N SER A 139 -2.63 -10.18 -4.17
CA SER A 139 -1.95 -9.46 -3.08
C SER A 139 -0.50 -9.95 -2.87
N ILE A 140 0.24 -10.12 -3.97
CA ILE A 140 1.65 -10.57 -3.96
C ILE A 140 2.55 -9.41 -4.41
N LEU A 141 3.60 -9.14 -3.64
CA LEU A 141 4.69 -8.26 -4.03
C LEU A 141 5.89 -9.10 -4.48
N TYR A 142 6.42 -8.82 -5.67
CA TYR A 142 7.67 -9.41 -6.14
C TYR A 142 8.80 -8.42 -5.92
N LEU A 143 9.76 -8.80 -5.09
CA LEU A 143 10.87 -7.94 -4.69
C LEU A 143 12.18 -8.46 -5.27
N HIS A 144 13.00 -7.54 -5.78
CA HIS A 144 14.40 -7.77 -6.05
C HIS A 144 15.20 -7.44 -4.80
N ALA A 145 15.71 -8.45 -4.12
CA ALA A 145 16.53 -8.29 -2.93
C ALA A 145 18.02 -8.31 -3.29
N LEU A 146 18.76 -7.37 -2.71
CA LEU A 146 20.21 -7.25 -2.88
C LEU A 146 20.94 -8.10 -1.84
N ALA A 147 22.06 -8.70 -2.23
CA ALA A 147 22.97 -9.41 -1.33
C ALA A 147 22.32 -10.57 -0.53
N VAL A 148 21.46 -11.35 -1.18
CA VAL A 148 20.82 -12.53 -0.56
C VAL A 148 21.58 -13.79 -0.98
N GLU A 149 22.28 -14.38 -0.01
CA GLU A 149 23.17 -15.54 -0.23
C GLU A 149 22.50 -16.88 0.13
N ASP A 150 21.45 -16.89 0.96
CA ASP A 150 20.81 -18.09 1.48
C ASP A 150 19.28 -17.97 1.67
N LEU A 151 18.64 -19.09 1.99
CA LEU A 151 17.20 -19.14 2.30
C LEU A 151 16.83 -18.31 3.53
N ALA A 152 17.74 -18.16 4.49
CA ALA A 152 17.51 -17.33 5.67
C ALA A 152 17.41 -15.83 5.32
N GLY A 153 18.22 -15.36 4.38
CA GLY A 153 18.12 -14.01 3.84
C GLY A 153 16.82 -13.76 3.09
N VAL A 154 16.32 -14.76 2.35
CA VAL A 154 15.00 -14.69 1.69
C VAL A 154 13.89 -14.54 2.73
N GLU A 155 13.92 -15.33 3.82
CA GLU A 155 12.91 -15.23 4.87
C GLU A 155 13.02 -13.90 5.63
N GLY A 156 14.24 -13.38 5.85
CA GLY A 156 14.44 -12.06 6.46
C GLY A 156 13.84 -10.91 5.64
N VAL A 157 13.93 -10.98 4.31
CA VAL A 157 13.27 -10.01 3.41
C VAL A 157 11.75 -10.12 3.55
N ARG A 158 11.22 -11.35 3.56
CA ARG A 158 9.80 -11.63 3.71
C ARG A 158 9.26 -11.09 5.04
N ASP A 159 9.92 -11.39 6.15
CA ASP A 159 9.56 -10.90 7.48
C ASP A 159 9.59 -9.37 7.55
N GLY A 160 10.60 -8.74 6.94
CA GLY A 160 10.69 -7.29 6.86
C GLY A 160 9.47 -6.64 6.19
N VAL A 161 9.04 -7.21 5.05
CA VAL A 161 7.84 -6.75 4.33
C VAL A 161 6.58 -6.95 5.18
N LEU A 162 6.41 -8.11 5.83
CA LEU A 162 5.26 -8.40 6.68
C LEU A 162 5.21 -7.51 7.94
N VAL A 163 6.35 -7.11 8.49
CA VAL A 163 6.42 -6.14 9.59
C VAL A 163 5.94 -4.76 9.13
N VAL A 164 6.35 -4.32 7.95
CA VAL A 164 5.89 -3.04 7.36
C VAL A 164 4.39 -3.07 7.11
N GLU A 165 3.88 -4.16 6.54
CA GLU A 165 2.45 -4.41 6.37
C GLU A 165 1.70 -4.29 7.70
N ALA A 166 2.13 -5.01 8.73
CA ALA A 166 1.49 -5.01 10.04
C ALA A 166 1.52 -3.64 10.74
N ARG A 167 2.53 -2.81 10.47
CA ARG A 167 2.56 -1.43 10.96
C ARG A 167 1.57 -0.56 10.19
N LEU A 168 1.52 -0.66 8.86
CA LEU A 168 0.59 0.12 8.03
C LEU A 168 -0.88 -0.24 8.26
N VAL A 169 -1.20 -1.53 8.45
CA VAL A 169 -2.54 -1.99 8.84
C VAL A 169 -2.94 -1.44 10.22
N ARG A 170 -2.01 -1.21 11.14
CA ARG A 170 -2.34 -0.51 12.40
C ARG A 170 -2.71 0.96 12.18
N VAL A 171 -2.13 1.63 11.18
CA VAL A 171 -2.43 3.03 10.84
C VAL A 171 -3.77 3.17 10.11
N LEU A 172 -3.99 2.35 9.08
CA LEU A 172 -5.01 2.54 8.03
C LEU A 172 -5.93 1.33 7.84
N GLY A 173 -5.59 0.18 8.38
CA GLY A 173 -6.28 -1.08 8.13
C GLY A 173 -7.69 -1.14 8.71
N SER A 174 -8.57 -1.85 8.00
CA SER A 174 -9.89 -2.20 8.50
C SER A 174 -9.80 -3.22 9.64
N ASP A 175 -10.92 -3.45 10.34
CA ASP A 175 -10.97 -4.52 11.36
C ASP A 175 -10.72 -5.90 10.75
N ASP A 176 -11.10 -6.10 9.49
CA ASP A 176 -10.84 -7.33 8.72
C ASP A 176 -9.34 -7.52 8.47
N ASP A 177 -8.64 -6.48 8.02
CA ASP A 177 -7.18 -6.52 7.82
C ASP A 177 -6.43 -6.86 9.11
N ARG A 178 -6.89 -6.31 10.25
CA ARG A 178 -6.28 -6.61 11.56
C ARG A 178 -6.49 -8.06 11.99
N ARG A 179 -7.68 -8.63 11.73
CA ARG A 179 -7.96 -10.04 12.00
C ARG A 179 -7.08 -10.94 11.15
N ARG A 180 -7.00 -10.67 9.84
CA ARG A 180 -6.14 -11.44 8.92
C ARG A 180 -4.67 -11.45 9.36
N ILE A 181 -4.14 -10.31 9.82
CA ILE A 181 -2.79 -10.26 10.38
C ILE A 181 -2.66 -11.02 11.70
N ALA A 182 -3.65 -10.94 12.59
CA ALA A 182 -3.64 -11.67 13.85
C ALA A 182 -3.71 -13.20 13.65
N ASP A 183 -4.50 -13.64 12.68
CA ASP A 183 -4.72 -15.04 12.34
C ASP A 183 -3.65 -15.59 11.38
N GLY A 184 -2.73 -14.74 10.89
CA GLY A 184 -1.71 -15.10 9.91
C GLY A 184 -2.28 -15.63 8.60
N THR A 185 -3.52 -15.23 8.25
CA THR A 185 -4.24 -15.75 7.09
C THR A 185 -3.89 -14.93 5.84
N PRO A 186 -3.22 -15.51 4.82
CA PRO A 186 -2.86 -14.78 3.61
C PRO A 186 -4.11 -14.38 2.81
N ALA A 187 -4.04 -13.25 2.10
CA ALA A 187 -5.16 -12.73 1.30
C ALA A 187 -5.69 -13.74 0.26
N ALA A 188 -4.83 -14.60 -0.27
CA ALA A 188 -5.16 -15.58 -1.31
C ALA A 188 -5.97 -16.81 -0.83
N ALA A 189 -6.04 -17.07 0.49
CA ALA A 189 -6.66 -18.29 1.03
C ALA A 189 -8.17 -18.42 0.74
N GLU A 190 -8.85 -17.33 0.36
CA GLU A 190 -10.28 -17.33 0.05
C GLU A 190 -10.60 -17.34 -1.46
N VAL A 191 -9.63 -17.05 -2.33
CA VAL A 191 -9.88 -16.92 -3.80
C VAL A 191 -9.84 -18.28 -4.51
N HIS A 192 -9.31 -19.31 -3.85
CA HIS A 192 -9.21 -20.66 -4.39
C HIS A 192 -9.87 -21.67 -3.44
N GLU A 193 -11.20 -21.70 -3.43
CA GLU A 193 -11.88 -22.98 -3.23
C GLU A 193 -11.41 -23.85 -4.41
N PRO A 194 -10.68 -24.96 -4.19
CA PRO A 194 -10.18 -25.77 -5.29
C PRO A 194 -11.40 -26.27 -6.06
N VAL A 195 -11.48 -25.93 -7.35
CA VAL A 195 -12.41 -26.59 -8.27
C VAL A 195 -12.11 -28.09 -8.14
N SER A 196 -13.00 -28.79 -7.43
CA SER A 196 -12.93 -30.24 -7.32
C SER A 196 -12.83 -30.79 -8.74
N PRO A 197 -11.87 -31.66 -9.04
CA PRO A 197 -11.82 -32.29 -10.34
C PRO A 197 -13.17 -32.98 -10.54
N SER A 198 -13.93 -32.50 -11.52
CA SER A 198 -15.16 -33.14 -11.96
C SER A 198 -14.81 -34.60 -12.19
N SER A 199 -15.46 -35.50 -11.46
CA SER A 199 -15.38 -36.93 -11.65
C SER A 199 -15.91 -37.28 -13.04
N SER A 200 -15.03 -37.18 -14.04
CA SER A 200 -15.26 -37.73 -15.36
C SER A 200 -15.27 -39.25 -15.22
N HIS A 201 -16.47 -39.80 -15.42
CA HIS A 201 -16.75 -41.19 -15.73
C HIS A 201 -15.63 -41.84 -16.57
N GLU A 202 -14.89 -42.77 -15.98
CA GLU A 202 -14.31 -43.89 -16.71
C GLU A 202 -14.95 -45.16 -16.15
N GLY A 203 -16.06 -45.54 -16.78
CA GLY A 203 -16.71 -46.83 -16.60
C GLY A 203 -16.79 -47.55 -17.93
N GLY A 204 -15.91 -48.52 -18.13
CA GLY A 204 -16.07 -49.61 -19.09
C GLY A 204 -14.75 -50.27 -19.48
N PRO A 205 -14.73 -51.54 -19.95
CA PRO A 205 -15.79 -52.57 -19.97
C PRO A 205 -15.37 -53.90 -19.32
N SER A 206 -16.34 -54.81 -19.14
CA SER A 206 -16.14 -56.26 -18.94
C SER A 206 -16.76 -57.02 -20.10
#